data_AF-A0A2U3YNQ5-F1
#
_entry.id   AF-A0A2U3YNQ5-F1
#
_cell.length_a   1.000
_cell.length_b   1.000
_cell.length_c   1.000
_cell.angle_alpha   90.00
_cell.angle_beta   90.00
_cell.angle_gamma   90.00
#
_symmetry.space_group_name_H-M   'P 1'
#
loop_
_entity.id
_entity.type
_entity.pdbx_description
1 polymer ?
#
loop_
_entity_poly.entity_id
_entity_poly.type
_entity_poly.pdbx_seq_one_letter_code
_entity_poly.pdbx_strand_id
1 'polypeptide(L)'
;CIVETENLEERVAVVSRIIEILQVFQELNNFNGVLEVVSAMNSSPVYRLDHTFEQIPSRQKKILEEAHELSEDHYKKYLAKLRSINPPCVPFFGIYLTNILKTEEGNPEVLKRHGKELINFSKRRKVAEITGEIQQYQNQPYCLRVESDIKRFFENLNPMGNSMEKEFTDYLFNKSLEIEPRNPKPLPRFPKKYSYPLKSPGVRPSNPRPGTMRHPTPLQQEPRKISYSRIPESETESTASAPNSPRTPLTPPPASGASSTTDVCSVFDSDHSSPFHSSRC
;
A
#
# COMPACT_ATOMS: atom_id res chain seq x y z
N CYS A 1 8.92 7.46 18.65
CA CYS A 1 9.25 8.42 17.56
C CYS A 1 8.71 9.85 17.78
N ILE A 2 7.41 10.11 17.59
CA ILE A 2 6.86 11.49 17.63
C ILE A 2 6.97 12.10 19.03
N VAL A 3 6.34 11.47 20.03
CA VAL A 3 6.27 12.02 21.41
C VAL A 3 7.60 12.00 22.16
N GLU A 4 8.57 11.22 21.69
CA GLU A 4 9.95 11.17 22.21
C GLU A 4 10.90 12.12 21.48
N THR A 5 10.37 12.94 20.58
CA THR A 5 11.09 14.05 19.96
C THR A 5 10.55 15.33 20.59
N GLU A 6 11.17 15.73 21.70
CA GLU A 6 10.65 16.81 22.55
C GLU A 6 10.83 18.18 21.90
N ASN A 7 11.91 18.37 21.15
CA ASN A 7 12.13 19.58 20.36
C ASN A 7 11.09 19.69 19.23
N LEU A 8 10.40 20.83 19.17
CA LEU A 8 9.31 21.08 18.23
C LEU A 8 9.75 21.01 16.76
N GLU A 9 10.88 21.62 16.40
CA GLU A 9 11.39 21.63 15.02
C GLU A 9 11.71 20.22 14.52
N GLU A 10 12.37 19.41 15.37
CA GLU A 10 12.65 18.02 15.07
C GLU A 10 11.38 17.17 15.00
N ARG A 11 10.41 17.42 15.88
CA ARG A 11 9.14 16.68 15.89
C ARG A 11 8.32 16.96 14.64
N VAL A 12 8.29 18.21 14.18
CA VAL A 12 7.69 18.60 12.89
C VAL A 12 8.36 17.85 11.74
N ALA A 13 9.70 17.74 11.74
CA ALA A 13 10.43 16.97 10.73
C ALA A 13 10.10 15.46 10.78
N VAL A 14 9.93 14.88 11.98
CA VAL A 14 9.51 13.48 12.16
C VAL A 14 8.10 13.25 11.62
N VAL A 15 7.12 14.08 11.99
CA VAL A 15 5.74 13.96 11.49
C VAL A 15 5.71 14.15 9.97
N SER A 16 6.42 15.15 9.44
CA SER A 16 6.55 15.39 8.01
C SER A 16 7.10 14.17 7.27
N ARG A 17 8.14 13.51 7.80
CA ARG A 17 8.71 12.28 7.21
C ARG A 17 7.72 11.12 7.23
N ILE A 18 6.93 10.96 8.29
CA ILE A 18 5.91 9.90 8.37
C ILE A 18 4.82 10.13 7.30
N ILE A 19 4.42 11.39 7.05
CA ILE A 19 3.47 11.71 5.96
C ILE A 19 4.09 11.44 4.58
N GLU A 20 5.39 11.66 4.39
CA GLU A 20 6.09 11.26 3.17
C GLU A 20 6.08 9.74 2.96
N ILE A 21 6.27 8.95 4.02
CA ILE A 21 6.15 7.48 3.97
C ILE A 21 4.72 7.06 3.60
N LEU A 22 3.71 7.69 4.20
CA LEU A 22 2.29 7.50 3.84
C LEU A 22 2.05 7.72 2.34
N GLN A 23 2.66 8.75 1.75
CA GLN A 23 2.52 9.01 0.32
C GLN A 23 3.05 7.82 -0.51
N VAL A 24 4.21 7.27 -0.16
CA VAL A 24 4.77 6.09 -0.85
C VAL A 24 3.89 4.85 -0.63
N PHE A 25 3.30 4.67 0.56
CA PHE A 25 2.32 3.58 0.77
C PHE A 25 1.09 3.71 -0.12
N GLN A 26 0.59 4.92 -0.34
CA GLN A 26 -0.52 5.14 -1.28
C GLN A 26 -0.12 4.81 -2.72
N GLU A 27 1.07 5.22 -3.16
CA GLU A 27 1.60 4.92 -4.50
C GLU A 27 1.81 3.41 -4.71
N LEU A 28 2.14 2.67 -3.65
CA LEU A 28 2.32 1.22 -3.68
C LEU A 28 1.03 0.43 -3.44
N ASN A 29 -0.13 1.06 -3.31
CA ASN A 29 -1.38 0.38 -2.91
C ASN A 29 -1.24 -0.44 -1.60
N ASN A 30 -0.37 -0.02 -0.69
CA ASN A 30 -0.22 -0.63 0.64
C ASN A 30 -1.21 0.03 1.60
N PHE A 31 -2.47 -0.38 1.55
CA PHE A 31 -3.52 0.20 2.38
C PHE A 31 -3.38 -0.12 3.86
N ASN A 32 -2.77 -1.27 4.20
CA ASN A 32 -2.42 -1.55 5.58
C ASN A 32 -1.46 -0.49 6.14
N GLY A 33 -0.36 -0.20 5.43
CA GLY A 33 0.59 0.85 5.81
C GLY A 33 0.00 2.26 5.85
N VAL A 34 -0.93 2.56 4.93
CA VAL A 34 -1.70 3.82 4.95
C VAL A 34 -2.45 3.96 6.27
N LEU A 35 -3.19 2.92 6.68
CA LEU A 35 -4.01 2.99 7.89
C LEU A 35 -3.17 2.86 9.17
N GLU A 36 -2.02 2.20 9.15
CA GLU A 36 -1.05 2.25 10.26
C GLU A 36 -0.64 3.70 10.58
N VAL A 37 -0.33 4.50 9.54
CA VAL A 37 0.00 5.91 9.73
C VAL A 37 -1.21 6.73 10.19
N VAL A 38 -2.39 6.53 9.59
CA VAL A 38 -3.61 7.24 10.00
C VAL A 38 -3.95 6.94 11.47
N SER A 39 -3.87 5.68 11.90
CA SER A 39 -4.08 5.28 13.29
C SER A 39 -3.07 5.93 14.23
N ALA A 40 -1.80 6.02 13.84
CA ALA A 40 -0.78 6.71 14.64
C ALA A 40 -1.07 8.21 14.79
N MET A 41 -1.45 8.90 13.71
CA MET A 41 -1.77 10.33 13.73
C MET A 41 -3.04 10.64 14.53
N ASN A 42 -4.02 9.72 14.52
CA ASN A 42 -5.27 9.84 15.27
C ASN A 42 -5.19 9.27 16.69
N SER A 43 -4.05 8.74 17.11
CA SER A 43 -3.86 8.29 18.49
C SER A 43 -3.90 9.48 19.46
N SER A 44 -4.46 9.27 20.66
CA SER A 44 -4.62 10.35 21.66
C SER A 44 -3.34 11.14 21.97
N PRO A 45 -2.13 10.52 22.04
CA PRO A 45 -0.89 11.26 22.27
C PRO A 45 -0.46 12.16 21.11
N VAL A 46 -0.84 11.83 19.87
CA VAL A 46 -0.39 12.55 18.67
C VAL A 46 -1.43 13.56 18.21
N TYR A 47 -2.71 13.16 18.14
CA TYR A 47 -3.80 13.97 17.62
C TYR A 47 -3.90 15.37 18.27
N ARG A 48 -3.52 15.47 19.55
CA ARG A 48 -3.59 16.71 20.34
C ARG A 48 -2.41 17.67 20.18
N LEU A 49 -1.41 17.34 19.36
CA LEU A 49 -0.17 18.12 19.22
C LEU A 49 -0.35 19.29 18.26
N ASP A 50 -1.24 20.22 18.61
CA ASP A 50 -1.66 21.34 17.75
C ASP A 50 -0.47 22.17 17.25
N HIS A 51 0.54 22.43 18.10
CA HIS A 51 1.70 23.24 17.69
C HIS A 51 2.59 22.51 16.68
N THR A 52 2.64 21.18 16.75
CA THR A 52 3.33 20.36 15.75
C THR A 52 2.58 20.43 14.42
N PHE A 53 1.27 20.17 14.44
CA PHE A 53 0.46 20.17 13.22
C PHE A 53 0.35 21.55 12.61
N GLU A 54 0.34 22.64 13.38
CA GLU A 54 0.33 24.02 12.86
C GLU A 54 1.48 24.26 11.86
N GLN A 55 2.66 23.71 12.12
CA GLN A 55 3.86 23.88 11.29
C GLN A 55 4.00 22.88 10.14
N ILE A 56 3.09 21.90 10.02
CA ILE A 56 3.11 20.96 8.90
C ILE A 56 2.66 21.68 7.61
N PRO A 57 3.40 21.53 6.49
CA PRO A 57 3.02 22.11 5.21
C PRO A 57 1.60 21.71 4.79
N SER A 58 0.81 22.67 4.28
CA SER A 58 -0.60 22.44 3.91
C SER A 58 -0.79 21.29 2.92
N ARG A 59 0.17 21.08 2.02
CA ARG A 59 0.16 19.93 1.09
C ARG A 59 0.20 18.59 1.83
N GLN A 60 1.02 18.48 2.88
CA GLN A 60 1.12 17.25 3.68
C GLN A 60 -0.11 17.03 4.54
N LYS A 61 -0.70 18.12 5.11
CA LYS A 61 -1.99 18.05 5.79
C LYS A 61 -3.07 17.46 4.88
N LYS A 62 -3.15 17.94 3.63
CA LYS A 62 -4.11 17.42 2.64
C LYS A 62 -3.91 15.93 2.34
N ILE A 63 -2.66 15.47 2.20
CA ILE A 63 -2.36 14.04 1.98
C ILE A 63 -2.85 13.20 3.17
N LEU A 64 -2.66 13.68 4.40
CA LEU A 64 -3.11 13.00 5.60
C LEU A 64 -4.64 12.98 5.70
N GLU A 65 -5.31 14.10 5.38
CA GLU A 65 -6.77 14.20 5.33
C GLU A 65 -7.37 13.21 4.31
N GLU A 66 -6.86 13.22 3.08
CA GLU A 66 -7.31 12.30 2.02
C GLU A 66 -7.10 10.81 2.42
N ALA A 67 -6.08 10.52 3.23
CA ALA A 67 -5.87 9.18 3.78
C ALA A 67 -6.85 8.87 4.94
N HIS A 68 -7.19 9.85 5.78
CA HIS A 68 -8.17 9.70 6.85
C HIS A 68 -9.56 9.39 6.31
N GLU A 69 -9.96 10.06 5.24
CA GLU A 69 -11.24 9.86 4.54
C GLU A 69 -11.44 8.40 4.06
N LEU A 70 -10.38 7.61 3.91
CA LEU A 70 -10.49 6.18 3.57
C LEU A 70 -11.13 5.36 4.69
N SER A 71 -11.03 5.81 5.94
CA SER A 71 -11.59 5.14 7.13
C SER A 71 -12.98 5.62 7.52
N GLU A 72 -13.45 6.72 6.94
CA GLU A 72 -14.79 7.28 7.18
C GLU A 72 -15.91 6.42 6.55
N ASP A 73 -17.15 6.67 6.97
CA ASP A 73 -18.37 6.05 6.44
C ASP A 73 -18.24 4.53 6.27
N HIS A 74 -17.79 3.85 7.33
CA HIS A 74 -17.53 2.41 7.35
C HIS A 74 -16.60 1.93 6.22
N TYR A 75 -15.52 2.67 5.95
CA TYR A 75 -14.52 2.36 4.94
C TYR A 75 -15.05 2.38 3.50
N LYS A 76 -16.12 3.14 3.20
CA LYS A 76 -16.73 3.19 1.87
C LYS A 76 -15.76 3.60 0.76
N LYS A 77 -15.01 4.69 0.98
CA LYS A 77 -14.00 5.18 0.02
C LYS A 77 -12.86 4.17 -0.15
N TYR A 78 -12.40 3.55 0.95
CA TYR A 78 -11.41 2.47 0.90
C TYR A 78 -11.90 1.28 0.07
N LEU A 79 -13.10 0.76 0.32
CA LEU A 79 -13.65 -0.40 -0.39
C LEU A 79 -13.81 -0.13 -1.88
N ALA A 80 -14.25 1.09 -2.26
CA ALA A 80 -14.31 1.51 -3.65
C ALA A 80 -12.92 1.57 -4.30
N LYS A 81 -11.92 2.10 -3.58
CA LYS A 81 -10.53 2.19 -4.06
C LYS A 81 -9.88 0.82 -4.18
N LEU A 82 -10.07 -0.07 -3.21
CA LEU A 82 -9.53 -1.43 -3.24
C LEU A 82 -10.05 -2.22 -4.45
N ARG A 83 -11.33 -2.05 -4.82
CA ARG A 83 -11.92 -2.74 -5.98
C ARG A 83 -11.50 -2.14 -7.33
N SER A 84 -10.98 -0.91 -7.35
CA SER A 84 -10.60 -0.21 -8.60
C SER A 84 -9.11 -0.29 -8.93
N ILE A 85 -8.27 -0.72 -7.99
CA ILE A 85 -6.83 -0.85 -8.21
C ILE A 85 -6.45 -2.19 -8.82
N ASN A 86 -5.39 -2.16 -9.62
CA ASN A 86 -4.72 -3.38 -10.09
C ASN A 86 -3.70 -3.84 -9.04
N PRO A 87 -3.71 -5.12 -8.62
CA PRO A 87 -2.65 -5.70 -7.79
C PRO A 87 -1.26 -5.53 -8.43
N PRO A 88 -0.15 -5.52 -7.66
CA PRO A 88 -0.05 -5.89 -6.25
C PRO A 88 -0.59 -4.81 -5.29
N CYS A 89 -1.16 -5.25 -4.17
CA CYS A 89 -1.63 -4.39 -3.09
C CYS A 89 -1.52 -5.10 -1.74
N VAL A 90 -1.59 -4.35 -0.65
CA VAL A 90 -1.75 -4.90 0.71
C VAL A 90 -3.06 -4.36 1.28
N PRO A 91 -4.15 -5.14 1.23
CA PRO A 91 -5.44 -4.73 1.82
C PRO A 91 -5.36 -4.57 3.33
N PHE A 92 -6.19 -3.71 3.89
CA PHE A 92 -6.39 -3.61 5.34
C PHE A 92 -7.24 -4.77 5.86
N PHE A 93 -6.66 -5.54 6.79
CA PHE A 93 -7.24 -6.81 7.22
C PHE A 93 -8.41 -6.66 8.21
N GLY A 94 -8.51 -5.52 8.91
CA GLY A 94 -9.53 -5.32 9.97
C GLY A 94 -10.97 -5.39 9.47
N ILE A 95 -11.24 -5.02 8.21
CA ILE A 95 -12.57 -5.12 7.61
C ILE A 95 -12.97 -6.59 7.42
N TYR A 96 -12.05 -7.42 6.95
CA TYR A 96 -12.30 -8.85 6.75
C TYR A 96 -12.59 -9.54 8.09
N LEU A 97 -11.79 -9.26 9.12
CA LEU A 97 -12.03 -9.79 10.48
C LEU A 97 -13.41 -9.42 11.00
N THR A 98 -13.78 -8.14 10.88
CA THR A 98 -15.09 -7.64 11.33
C THR A 98 -16.23 -8.32 10.58
N ASN A 99 -16.11 -8.49 9.26
CA ASN A 99 -17.16 -9.10 8.43
C ASN A 99 -17.29 -10.61 8.69
N ILE A 100 -16.17 -11.31 8.90
CA ILE A 100 -16.18 -12.73 9.28
C ILE A 100 -16.86 -12.88 10.64
N LEU A 101 -16.46 -12.09 11.64
CA LEU A 101 -17.07 -12.12 12.98
C LEU A 101 -18.58 -11.88 12.93
N LYS A 102 -19.02 -10.79 12.27
CA LYS A 102 -20.44 -10.48 12.10
C LYS A 102 -21.22 -11.58 11.38
N THR A 103 -20.60 -12.23 10.39
CA THR A 103 -21.22 -13.35 9.67
C THR A 103 -21.33 -14.59 10.56
N GLU A 104 -20.30 -14.86 11.34
CA GLU A 104 -20.25 -15.99 12.28
C GLU A 104 -21.29 -15.85 13.40
N GLU A 105 -21.41 -14.66 14.00
CA GLU A 105 -22.35 -14.38 15.09
C GLU A 105 -23.79 -14.18 14.60
N GLY A 106 -23.98 -13.54 13.44
CA GLY A 106 -25.29 -13.19 12.91
C GLY A 106 -26.04 -14.33 12.22
N ASN A 107 -25.41 -15.50 12.02
CA ASN A 107 -26.04 -16.65 11.36
C ASN A 107 -25.91 -17.90 12.25
N PRO A 108 -27.01 -18.64 12.51
CA PRO A 108 -26.97 -19.83 13.36
C PRO A 108 -26.18 -20.96 12.71
N GLU A 109 -25.52 -21.77 13.54
CA GLU A 109 -24.71 -22.90 13.03
C GLU A 109 -25.55 -24.01 12.40
N VAL A 110 -26.74 -24.24 12.96
CA VAL A 110 -27.71 -25.24 12.52
C VAL A 110 -29.08 -24.61 12.30
N LEU A 111 -29.84 -25.19 11.39
CA LEU A 111 -31.23 -24.83 11.11
C LEU A 111 -32.13 -25.97 11.56
N LYS A 112 -33.11 -25.66 12.42
CA LYS A 112 -34.13 -26.62 12.83
C LYS A 112 -35.23 -26.69 11.77
N ARG A 113 -35.42 -27.88 11.19
CA ARG A 113 -36.46 -28.16 10.19
C ARG A 113 -37.08 -29.51 10.48
N HIS A 114 -38.40 -29.55 10.70
CA HIS A 114 -39.16 -30.78 10.99
C HIS A 114 -38.52 -31.63 12.11
N GLY A 115 -38.07 -31.00 13.20
CA GLY A 115 -37.43 -31.69 14.32
C GLY A 115 -35.99 -32.17 14.08
N LYS A 116 -35.42 -31.94 12.90
CA LYS A 116 -34.02 -32.25 12.59
C LYS A 116 -33.14 -30.99 12.63
N GLU A 117 -31.90 -31.15 13.05
CA GLU A 117 -30.87 -30.12 12.97
C GLU A 117 -30.08 -30.31 11.68
N LEU A 118 -30.11 -29.31 10.81
CA LEU A 118 -29.38 -29.29 9.53
C LEU A 118 -28.24 -28.29 9.61
N ILE A 119 -27.05 -28.63 9.12
CA ILE A 119 -25.93 -27.70 9.09
C ILE A 119 -26.28 -26.51 8.19
N ASN A 120 -26.11 -25.29 8.71
CA ASN A 120 -26.32 -24.08 7.93
C ASN A 120 -25.12 -23.85 7.00
N PHE A 121 -25.16 -24.42 5.80
CA PHE A 121 -24.09 -24.26 4.81
C PHE A 121 -24.06 -22.86 4.18
N SER A 122 -25.19 -22.16 4.15
CA SER A 122 -25.24 -20.76 3.69
C SER A 122 -24.37 -19.83 4.52
N LYS A 123 -24.27 -20.08 5.84
CA LYS A 123 -23.30 -19.39 6.72
C LYS A 123 -21.86 -19.59 6.23
N ARG A 124 -21.49 -20.83 5.91
CA ARG A 124 -20.12 -21.19 5.50
C ARG A 124 -19.79 -20.61 4.13
N ARG A 125 -20.75 -20.58 3.22
CA ARG A 125 -20.60 -19.93 1.91
C ARG A 125 -20.30 -18.44 2.03
N LYS A 126 -21.01 -17.70 2.89
CA LYS A 126 -20.73 -16.27 3.15
C LYS A 126 -19.32 -16.03 3.69
N VAL A 127 -18.85 -16.87 4.62
CA VAL A 127 -17.46 -16.78 5.13
C VAL A 127 -16.45 -17.11 4.03
N ALA A 128 -16.72 -18.15 3.23
CA ALA A 128 -15.85 -18.57 2.14
C ALA A 128 -15.71 -17.48 1.06
N GLU A 129 -16.78 -16.75 0.73
CA GLU A 129 -16.75 -15.59 -0.18
C GLU A 129 -15.76 -14.52 0.32
N ILE A 130 -15.80 -14.19 1.61
CA ILE A 130 -14.85 -13.22 2.21
C ILE A 130 -13.41 -13.74 2.11
N THR A 131 -13.17 -15.00 2.46
CA THR A 131 -11.81 -15.57 2.39
C THR A 131 -11.29 -15.69 0.96
N GLY A 132 -12.17 -15.93 -0.02
CA GLY A 132 -11.82 -15.96 -1.43
C GLY A 132 -11.36 -14.60 -1.95
N GLU A 133 -12.00 -13.51 -1.49
CA GLU A 133 -11.56 -12.15 -1.80
C GLU A 133 -10.15 -11.88 -1.25
N ILE A 134 -9.85 -12.32 -0.01
CA ILE A 134 -8.50 -12.19 0.57
C ILE A 134 -7.48 -12.93 -0.30
N GLN A 135 -7.77 -14.17 -0.68
CA GLN A 135 -6.89 -14.99 -1.51
C GLN A 135 -6.63 -14.36 -2.88
N GLN A 136 -7.61 -13.67 -3.46
CA GLN A 136 -7.45 -12.99 -4.75
C GLN A 136 -6.30 -11.98 -4.72
N TYR A 137 -6.20 -11.17 -3.67
CA TYR A 137 -5.16 -10.15 -3.52
C TYR A 137 -3.79 -10.72 -3.11
N GLN A 138 -3.72 -11.96 -2.63
CA GLN A 138 -2.46 -12.62 -2.25
C GLN A 138 -1.63 -13.13 -3.44
N ASN A 139 -2.22 -13.23 -4.63
CA ASN A 139 -1.58 -13.90 -5.77
C ASN A 139 -0.48 -13.07 -6.47
N GLN A 140 -0.57 -11.73 -6.44
CA GLN A 140 0.32 -10.87 -7.20
C GLN A 140 1.44 -10.32 -6.30
N PRO A 141 2.71 -10.71 -6.48
CA PRO A 141 3.81 -10.19 -5.68
C PRO A 141 4.22 -8.77 -6.11
N TYR A 142 4.80 -8.02 -5.17
CA TYR A 142 5.47 -6.75 -5.46
C TYR A 142 6.77 -6.97 -6.25
N CYS A 143 7.00 -6.13 -7.26
CA CYS A 143 8.27 -6.05 -7.99
C CYS A 143 9.24 -5.09 -7.28
N LEU A 144 9.56 -5.40 -6.02
CA LEU A 144 10.49 -4.62 -5.20
C LEU A 144 11.64 -5.53 -4.74
N ARG A 145 12.86 -5.02 -4.78
CA ARG A 145 14.03 -5.74 -4.27
C ARG A 145 14.03 -5.68 -2.75
N VAL A 146 14.14 -6.84 -2.11
CA VAL A 146 14.36 -6.92 -0.67
C VAL A 146 15.76 -6.40 -0.34
N GLU A 147 15.82 -5.46 0.60
CA GLU A 147 17.04 -5.06 1.29
C GLU A 147 17.03 -5.73 2.67
N SER A 148 18.03 -6.57 2.94
CA SER A 148 17.99 -7.53 4.05
C SER A 148 18.13 -6.86 5.42
N ASP A 149 18.92 -5.81 5.52
CA ASP A 149 19.19 -5.14 6.80
C ASP A 149 18.02 -4.26 7.21
N ILE A 150 17.41 -3.54 6.27
CA ILE A 150 16.20 -2.75 6.44
C ILE A 150 15.02 -3.66 6.80
N LYS A 151 14.88 -4.80 6.09
CA LYS A 151 13.87 -5.80 6.43
C LYS A 151 14.04 -6.26 7.89
N ARG A 152 15.25 -6.69 8.27
CA ARG A 152 15.55 -7.15 9.63
C ARG A 152 15.31 -6.07 10.68
N PHE A 153 15.62 -4.81 10.37
CA PHE A 153 15.35 -3.69 11.27
C PHE A 153 13.86 -3.58 11.59
N PHE A 154 12.99 -3.62 10.57
CA PHE A 154 11.54 -3.55 10.78
C PHE A 154 10.97 -4.82 11.44
N GLU A 155 11.50 -6.00 11.12
CA GLU A 155 11.11 -7.27 11.79
C GLU A 155 11.43 -7.28 13.29
N ASN A 156 12.46 -6.53 13.71
CA ASN A 156 12.91 -6.46 15.10
C ASN A 156 12.38 -5.23 15.87
N LEU A 157 11.45 -4.46 15.29
CA LEU A 157 10.86 -3.32 16.00
C LEU A 157 10.10 -3.79 17.25
N ASN A 158 10.52 -3.31 18.41
CA ASN A 158 9.83 -3.53 19.68
C ASN A 158 9.70 -2.21 20.46
N PRO A 159 8.77 -1.32 20.08
CA PRO A 159 8.61 -0.01 20.73
C PRO A 159 8.19 -0.13 22.20
N MET A 160 7.49 -1.20 22.59
CA MET A 160 7.05 -1.43 23.98
C MET A 160 8.16 -1.99 24.87
N GLY A 161 9.25 -2.51 24.30
CA GLY A 161 10.31 -3.15 25.07
C GLY A 161 9.76 -4.31 25.90
N ASN A 162 9.88 -4.19 27.23
CA ASN A 162 9.36 -5.15 28.21
C ASN A 162 8.12 -4.62 28.96
N SER A 163 7.61 -3.44 28.60
CA SER A 163 6.48 -2.80 29.27
C SER A 163 5.15 -3.41 28.82
N MET A 164 4.17 -3.36 29.71
CA MET A 164 2.79 -3.76 29.39
C MET A 164 2.10 -2.69 28.52
N GLU A 165 1.09 -3.09 27.74
CA GLU A 165 0.37 -2.19 26.81
C GLU A 165 -0.18 -0.93 27.50
N LYS A 166 -0.83 -1.10 28.66
CA LYS A 166 -1.38 0.02 29.42
C LYS A 166 -0.29 1.00 29.87
N GLU A 167 0.79 0.48 30.44
CA GLU A 167 1.92 1.28 30.92
C GLU A 167 2.56 2.07 29.76
N PHE A 168 2.78 1.41 28.63
CA PHE A 168 3.36 2.04 27.45
C PHE A 168 2.44 3.11 26.88
N THR A 169 1.14 2.86 26.79
CA THR A 169 0.16 3.84 26.28
C THR A 169 0.06 5.05 27.20
N ASP A 170 0.05 4.82 28.51
CA ASP A 170 0.10 5.89 29.52
C ASP A 170 1.40 6.70 29.41
N TYR A 171 2.55 6.04 29.20
CA TYR A 171 3.84 6.70 28.94
C TYR A 171 3.77 7.60 27.70
N LEU A 172 3.26 7.11 26.57
CA LEU A 172 3.12 7.90 25.35
C LEU A 172 2.26 9.14 25.57
N PHE A 173 1.13 8.99 26.27
CA PHE A 173 0.24 10.11 26.56
C PHE A 173 0.87 11.12 27.54
N ASN A 174 1.58 10.65 28.55
CA ASN A 174 2.31 11.51 29.49
C ASN A 174 3.42 12.29 28.78
N LYS A 175 4.18 11.64 27.87
CA LYS A 175 5.17 12.33 27.02
C LYS A 175 4.53 13.39 26.14
N SER A 176 3.35 13.13 25.57
CA SER A 176 2.58 14.14 24.83
C SER A 176 2.23 15.37 25.69
N LEU A 177 1.79 15.15 26.93
CA LEU A 177 1.47 16.23 27.88
C LEU A 177 2.71 17.01 28.34
N GLU A 178 3.87 16.37 28.38
CA GLU A 178 5.15 17.00 28.69
C GLU A 178 5.60 17.94 27.56
N ILE A 179 5.55 17.47 26.31
CA ILE A 179 6.06 18.23 25.16
C ILE A 179 5.10 19.33 24.69
N GLU A 180 3.79 19.13 24.83
CA GLU A 180 2.75 20.13 24.54
C GLU A 180 1.69 20.12 25.66
N PRO A 181 1.92 20.85 26.77
CA PRO A 181 1.00 20.92 27.89
C PRO A 181 -0.39 21.43 27.51
N ARG A 182 -1.42 21.02 28.27
CA ARG A 182 -2.77 21.59 28.10
C ARG A 182 -2.77 23.07 28.51
N ASN A 183 -3.52 23.88 27.77
CA ASN A 183 -3.82 25.26 28.16
C ASN A 183 -4.38 25.31 29.59
N PRO A 184 -3.99 26.30 30.42
CA PRO A 184 -3.21 27.51 30.07
C PRO A 184 -1.69 27.38 30.29
N LYS A 185 -1.13 26.17 30.45
CA LYS A 185 0.30 26.00 30.69
C LYS A 185 1.11 26.45 29.46
N PRO A 186 2.22 27.21 29.64
CA PRO A 186 3.04 27.66 28.52
C PRO A 186 3.77 26.49 27.86
N LEU A 187 4.07 26.62 26.56
CA LEU A 187 4.82 25.63 25.79
C LEU A 187 6.32 25.66 26.17
N PRO A 188 6.87 24.56 26.73
CA PRO A 188 8.29 24.49 27.05
C PRO A 188 9.17 24.36 25.79
N ARG A 189 10.44 24.71 25.93
CA ARG A 189 11.47 24.51 24.89
C ARG A 189 12.40 23.38 25.29
N PHE A 190 12.69 22.49 24.35
CA PHE A 190 13.56 21.34 24.57
C PHE A 190 14.79 21.39 23.63
N PRO A 191 15.94 20.84 24.06
CA PRO A 191 17.13 20.75 23.21
C PRO A 191 16.90 19.78 22.04
N LYS A 192 17.64 19.99 20.95
CA LYS A 192 17.66 19.07 19.80
C LYS A 192 18.32 17.74 20.18
N LYS A 193 17.77 16.62 19.72
CA LYS A 193 18.28 15.26 19.97
C LYS A 193 19.09 14.70 18.79
N TYR A 194 18.81 15.13 17.56
CA TYR A 194 19.42 14.59 16.36
C TYR A 194 20.62 15.45 15.95
N SER A 195 21.78 14.81 15.77
CA SER A 195 23.02 15.46 15.33
C SER A 195 23.20 15.50 13.81
N TYR A 196 22.30 14.84 13.08
CA TYR A 196 22.33 14.72 11.62
C TYR A 196 21.32 15.66 10.93
N PRO A 197 21.50 15.95 9.62
CA PRO A 197 20.57 16.81 8.88
C PRO A 197 19.14 16.25 8.85
N LEU A 198 18.17 17.10 9.19
CA LEU A 198 16.74 16.72 9.23
C LEU A 198 16.03 16.81 7.87
N LYS A 199 16.67 17.48 6.90
CA LYS A 199 16.08 17.74 5.58
C LYS A 199 15.79 16.43 4.85
N SER A 200 14.55 16.27 4.37
CA SER A 200 14.15 15.09 3.62
C SER A 200 14.82 15.03 2.25
N PRO A 201 15.21 13.83 1.77
CA PRO A 201 15.58 13.62 0.37
C PRO A 201 14.37 13.73 -0.58
N GLY A 202 13.15 13.74 -0.03
CA GLY A 202 11.90 13.65 -0.79
C GLY A 202 11.55 12.21 -1.17
N VAL A 203 10.38 12.04 -1.79
CA VAL A 203 9.80 10.72 -2.10
C VAL A 203 10.00 10.27 -3.54
N ARG A 204 10.55 11.14 -4.41
CA ARG A 204 10.70 10.80 -5.83
C ARG A 204 11.87 9.84 -6.03
N PRO A 205 11.69 8.72 -6.75
CA PRO A 205 12.78 7.80 -7.02
C PRO A 205 13.85 8.47 -7.89
N SER A 206 15.11 8.18 -7.59
CA SER A 206 16.23 8.59 -8.44
C SER A 206 16.49 7.52 -9.49
N ASN A 207 16.61 7.91 -10.76
CA ASN A 207 17.10 7.05 -11.83
C ASN A 207 18.54 7.44 -12.18
N PRO A 208 19.55 6.90 -11.47
CA PRO A 208 20.92 7.03 -11.94
C PRO A 208 21.03 6.31 -13.28
N ARG A 209 21.43 7.03 -14.33
CA ARG A 209 21.81 6.38 -15.60
C ARG A 209 22.93 5.39 -15.28
N PRO A 210 22.89 4.14 -15.78
CA PRO A 210 24.06 3.29 -15.75
C PRO A 210 25.19 4.07 -16.43
N GLY A 211 26.26 4.36 -15.69
CA GLY A 211 27.47 4.90 -16.28
C GLY A 211 27.85 4.03 -17.46
N THR A 212 28.24 4.67 -18.56
CA THR A 212 28.81 4.01 -19.74
C THR A 212 29.77 2.93 -19.28
N MET A 213 29.35 1.66 -19.39
CA MET A 213 30.26 0.54 -19.41
C MET A 213 31.22 0.86 -20.55
N ARG A 214 32.44 1.30 -20.22
CA ARG A 214 33.52 1.37 -21.19
C ARG A 214 33.67 -0.05 -21.70
N HIS A 215 33.19 -0.32 -22.92
CA HIS A 215 33.61 -1.49 -23.66
C HIS A 215 35.14 -1.57 -23.57
N PRO A 216 35.73 -2.73 -23.30
CA PRO A 216 37.16 -2.92 -23.48
C PRO A 216 37.49 -2.49 -24.92
N THR A 217 38.39 -1.53 -25.05
CA THR A 217 38.95 -1.11 -26.34
C THR A 217 39.43 -2.35 -27.08
N PRO A 218 39.05 -2.58 -28.35
CA PRO A 218 39.66 -3.66 -29.13
C PRO A 218 41.16 -3.37 -29.23
N LEU A 219 41.98 -4.37 -28.91
CA LEU A 219 43.41 -4.35 -29.19
C LEU A 219 43.65 -3.90 -30.64
N GLN A 220 44.30 -2.76 -30.81
CA GLN A 220 44.87 -2.35 -32.09
C GLN A 220 45.85 -3.45 -32.53
N GLN A 221 45.49 -4.20 -33.56
CA GLN A 221 46.46 -5.02 -34.28
C GLN A 221 47.34 -4.09 -35.12
N GLU A 222 48.55 -3.86 -34.63
CA GLU A 222 49.69 -3.36 -35.40
C GLU A 222 49.86 -4.17 -36.70
N PRO A 223 49.97 -3.51 -37.88
CA PRO A 223 50.03 -4.21 -39.16
C PRO A 223 51.43 -4.77 -39.42
N ARG A 224 51.64 -6.08 -39.19
CA ARG A 224 52.85 -6.76 -39.66
C ARG A 224 52.76 -6.97 -41.17
N LYS A 225 53.51 -6.14 -41.91
CA LYS A 225 53.79 -6.31 -43.33
C LYS A 225 54.71 -7.50 -43.56
N ILE A 226 54.29 -8.48 -44.36
CA ILE A 226 55.18 -9.39 -45.09
C ILE A 226 54.68 -9.48 -46.54
N SER A 227 55.54 -9.09 -47.48
CA SER A 227 55.50 -9.23 -48.95
C SER A 227 55.98 -10.63 -49.36
N TYR A 228 55.78 -11.22 -50.55
CA TYR A 228 55.02 -11.02 -51.80
C TYR A 228 55.07 -12.40 -52.52
N SER A 229 54.05 -12.81 -53.28
CA SER A 229 54.19 -13.22 -54.69
C SER A 229 52.83 -13.63 -55.29
N ARG A 230 52.65 -13.23 -56.56
CA ARG A 230 51.52 -13.48 -57.47
C ARG A 230 52.01 -14.61 -58.44
N ILE A 231 51.28 -15.56 -59.02
CA ILE A 231 50.15 -15.64 -60.01
C ILE A 231 49.93 -17.21 -60.26
N PRO A 232 49.01 -17.79 -61.10
CA PRO A 232 47.69 -17.41 -61.67
C PRO A 232 46.53 -18.45 -61.52
N GLU A 233 45.32 -17.93 -61.78
CA GLU A 233 44.11 -18.48 -62.44
C GLU A 233 43.77 -19.99 -62.47
N SER A 234 42.52 -20.29 -62.11
CA SER A 234 41.63 -21.17 -62.90
C SER A 234 40.15 -20.87 -62.60
N GLU A 235 39.38 -20.66 -63.67
CA GLU A 235 37.96 -20.30 -63.72
C GLU A 235 37.03 -21.43 -63.22
N THR A 236 35.85 -21.07 -62.70
CA THR A 236 34.55 -21.65 -63.11
C THR A 236 33.39 -20.86 -62.47
N GLU A 237 32.41 -20.56 -63.33
CA GLU A 237 31.18 -19.81 -63.08
C GLU A 237 30.20 -20.51 -62.12
N SER A 238 29.33 -19.74 -61.45
CA SER A 238 27.86 -19.83 -61.63
C SER A 238 27.06 -18.99 -60.62
N THR A 239 26.47 -17.91 -61.15
CA THR A 239 25.09 -17.40 -60.97
C THR A 239 24.37 -17.42 -59.60
N ALA A 240 24.18 -16.19 -59.09
CA ALA A 240 22.94 -15.56 -58.58
C ALA A 240 21.80 -16.42 -58.00
N SER A 241 21.36 -16.11 -56.77
CA SER A 241 20.17 -15.28 -56.46
C SER A 241 19.60 -15.57 -55.05
N ALA A 242 19.28 -14.50 -54.32
CA ALA A 242 18.31 -14.47 -53.21
C ALA A 242 17.05 -13.75 -53.72
N PRO A 243 15.92 -13.63 -52.98
CA PRO A 243 15.55 -14.13 -51.64
C PRO A 243 14.14 -14.78 -51.60
N ASN A 244 13.64 -15.17 -50.42
CA ASN A 244 12.26 -14.86 -49.99
C ASN A 244 11.99 -15.24 -48.52
N SER A 245 11.51 -14.28 -47.74
CA SER A 245 11.07 -14.41 -46.35
C SER A 245 9.70 -15.09 -46.23
N PRO A 246 9.40 -15.88 -45.17
CA PRO A 246 8.05 -16.34 -44.87
C PRO A 246 7.26 -15.33 -44.04
N ARG A 247 6.00 -15.10 -44.45
CA ARG A 247 4.97 -14.28 -43.80
C ARG A 247 4.42 -14.92 -42.52
N THR A 248 4.03 -14.07 -41.56
CA THR A 248 3.20 -14.38 -40.38
C THR A 248 1.73 -14.64 -40.76
N PRO A 249 0.98 -15.49 -40.02
CA PRO A 249 -0.46 -15.67 -40.22
C PRO A 249 -1.32 -14.62 -39.49
N LEU A 250 -2.42 -14.22 -40.12
CA LEU A 250 -3.47 -13.31 -39.63
C LEU A 250 -4.59 -14.05 -38.87
N THR A 251 -5.14 -13.42 -37.83
CA THR A 251 -6.32 -13.84 -37.06
C THR A 251 -7.62 -13.30 -37.68
N PRO A 252 -8.71 -14.07 -37.79
CA PRO A 252 -10.03 -13.55 -38.19
C PRO A 252 -10.94 -13.19 -36.98
N PRO A 253 -11.89 -12.25 -37.11
CA PRO A 253 -12.92 -11.95 -36.10
C PRO A 253 -14.28 -12.61 -36.43
N PRO A 254 -15.16 -12.80 -35.43
CA PRO A 254 -16.54 -12.30 -35.53
C PRO A 254 -17.12 -11.93 -34.14
N ALA A 255 -18.32 -11.39 -33.91
CA ALA A 255 -19.30 -10.53 -34.60
C ALA A 255 -20.29 -10.09 -33.50
N SER A 256 -20.95 -8.94 -33.69
CA SER A 256 -21.88 -8.30 -32.75
C SER A 256 -23.22 -9.04 -32.60
N GLY A 257 -23.83 -9.01 -31.40
CA GLY A 257 -25.26 -9.33 -31.22
C GLY A 257 -25.76 -9.53 -29.78
N ALA A 258 -26.48 -8.52 -29.27
CA ALA A 258 -27.64 -8.53 -28.35
C ALA A 258 -27.56 -9.12 -26.90
N SER A 259 -27.78 -8.20 -25.95
CA SER A 259 -28.70 -8.24 -24.80
C SER A 259 -28.79 -9.49 -23.89
N SER A 260 -28.29 -9.35 -22.66
CA SER A 260 -29.03 -9.81 -21.48
C SER A 260 -28.60 -9.01 -20.25
N THR A 261 -29.58 -8.35 -19.64
CA THR A 261 -29.50 -7.69 -18.34
C THR A 261 -29.50 -8.77 -17.25
N THR A 262 -28.41 -8.89 -16.50
CA THR A 262 -28.40 -9.58 -15.21
C THR A 262 -28.22 -8.54 -14.11
N ASP A 263 -29.33 -8.22 -13.45
CA ASP A 263 -29.35 -7.60 -12.13
C ASP A 263 -28.60 -8.49 -11.15
N VAL A 264 -27.48 -7.99 -10.62
CA VAL A 264 -26.78 -8.60 -9.50
C VAL A 264 -27.28 -7.90 -8.24
N CYS A 265 -28.02 -8.64 -7.41
CA CYS A 265 -28.54 -8.19 -6.13
C CYS A 265 -27.44 -7.62 -5.23
N SER A 266 -27.64 -6.38 -4.83
CA SER A 266 -26.97 -5.67 -3.74
C SER A 266 -27.23 -6.38 -2.40
N VAL A 267 -26.17 -6.65 -1.62
CA VAL A 267 -26.24 -7.09 -0.21
C VAL A 267 -25.80 -5.95 0.72
N PHE A 268 -25.95 -4.70 0.27
CA PHE A 268 -25.64 -3.51 1.05
C PHE A 268 -26.72 -2.46 0.81
N ASP A 269 -27.91 -2.69 1.35
CA ASP A 269 -28.83 -1.62 1.72
C ASP A 269 -29.57 -2.05 2.99
N SER A 270 -29.47 -1.22 4.02
CA SER A 270 -30.21 -1.37 5.27
C SER A 270 -31.32 -0.31 5.27
N ASP A 271 -32.55 -0.78 5.44
CA ASP A 271 -33.79 -0.01 5.34
C ASP A 271 -33.83 1.27 6.20
N HIS A 272 -34.39 2.30 5.57
CA HIS A 272 -34.90 3.51 6.22
C HIS A 272 -36.09 3.18 7.13
N SER A 273 -35.94 3.46 8.42
CA SER A 273 -37.06 3.51 9.37
C SER A 273 -38.03 4.64 9.02
N SER A 274 -39.31 4.32 8.86
CA SER A 274 -40.43 5.28 8.84
C SER A 274 -41.45 4.94 9.94
N PRO A 275 -42.20 5.92 10.47
CA PRO A 275 -42.82 5.85 11.80
C PRO A 275 -44.27 5.34 11.75
N PHE A 276 -44.64 4.48 12.71
CA PHE A 276 -46.05 4.18 12.98
C PHE A 276 -46.58 5.07 14.10
N HIS A 277 -47.44 6.01 13.71
CA HIS A 277 -48.49 6.56 14.56
C HIS A 277 -49.51 5.45 14.88
N SER A 278 -49.90 5.31 16.15
CA SER A 278 -51.26 4.89 16.47
C SER A 278 -51.76 5.60 17.72
N SER A 279 -52.93 6.19 17.58
CA SER A 279 -53.69 6.90 18.59
C SER A 279 -54.66 5.95 19.29
N ARG A 280 -54.83 6.16 20.61
CA ARG A 280 -56.02 5.91 21.46
C ARG A 280 -56.85 4.62 21.25
N CYS A 281 -56.87 3.79 22.30
CA CYS A 281 -58.01 3.64 23.23
C CYS A 281 -57.47 3.16 24.58
#